data_AF-R7M9S9-F1
#
_entry.id   AF-R7M9S9-F1
#
_cell.length_a   1.000
_cell.length_b   1.000
_cell.length_c   1.000
_cell.angle_alpha   90.00
_cell.angle_beta   90.00
_cell.angle_gamma   90.00
#
_symmetry.space_group_name_H-M   'P 1'
#
loop_
_entity.id
_entity.type
_entity.pdbx_description
1 polymer ?
#
loop_
_entity_poly.entity_id
_entity_poly.type
_entity_poly.pdbx_seq_one_letter_code
_entity_poly.pdbx_strand_id
1 'polypeptide(L)' 'MLDSKQVYQKSIEVLTKHIFDTKTIPTEREWNKMAVKGSYLTTPSISYISGESFPELCKKIYKQLKKEKER' A
#
# COMPACT_ATOMS: atom_id res chain seq x y z
N MET A 1 9.13 -18.75 -9.45
CA MET A 1 7.92 -17.90 -9.47
C MET A 1 7.93 -17.09 -8.19
N LEU A 2 7.74 -15.77 -8.27
CA LEU A 2 7.54 -14.96 -7.06
C LEU A 2 6.25 -15.43 -6.39
N ASP A 3 6.35 -15.82 -5.13
CA ASP A 3 5.20 -16.26 -4.36
C ASP A 3 4.23 -15.08 -4.20
N SER A 4 2.98 -15.23 -4.61
CA SER A 4 1.99 -14.14 -4.63
C SER A 4 1.84 -13.45 -3.27
N LYS A 5 2.06 -14.20 -2.17
CA LYS A 5 2.06 -13.66 -0.81
C LYS A 5 3.24 -12.72 -0.56
N GLN A 6 4.43 -13.06 -1.06
CA GLN A 6 5.63 -12.23 -0.92
C GLN A 6 5.48 -10.91 -1.69
N VAL A 7 4.93 -10.95 -2.91
CA VAL A 7 4.69 -9.74 -3.71
C VAL A 7 3.68 -8.83 -3.02
N TYR A 8 2.61 -9.41 -2.46
CA TYR A 8 1.64 -8.65 -1.68
C TYR A 8 2.27 -7.99 -0.45
N GLN A 9 3.00 -8.76 0.37
CA GLN A 9 3.67 -8.21 1.56
C GLN A 9 4.62 -7.07 1.22
N LYS A 10 5.47 -7.25 0.19
CA LYS A 10 6.38 -6.21 -0.28
C LYS A 10 5.65 -4.96 -0.75
N SER A 11 4.52 -5.13 -1.45
CA SER A 11 3.68 -4.02 -1.91
C SER A 11 3.10 -3.23 -0.75
N ILE A 12 2.59 -3.92 0.27
CA ILE A 12 2.04 -3.29 1.49
C ILE A 12 3.13 -2.58 2.29
N GLU A 13 4.33 -3.17 2.42
CA GLU A 13 5.46 -2.54 3.11
C GLU A 13 5.86 -1.23 2.45
N VAL A 14 6.00 -1.23 1.12
CA VAL A 14 6.37 -0.03 0.35
C VAL A 14 5.26 1.02 0.38
N LEU A 15 3.99 0.60 0.29
CA LEU A 15 2.84 1.52 0.43
C LEU A 15 2.82 2.17 1.82
N THR A 16 3.07 1.37 2.86
CA THR A 16 3.12 1.82 4.25
C THR A 16 4.24 2.81 4.47
N LYS A 17 5.45 2.49 3.97
CA LYS A 17 6.59 3.39 4.02
C LYS A 17 6.32 4.70 3.27
N HIS A 18 5.72 4.63 2.08
CA HIS A 18 5.37 5.82 1.32
C HIS A 18 4.41 6.73 2.10
N ILE A 19 3.31 6.18 2.63
CA ILE A 19 2.35 6.93 3.45
C ILE A 19 3.00 7.49 4.72
N PHE A 20 3.93 6.73 5.33
CA PHE A 20 4.67 7.20 6.49
C PHE A 20 5.61 8.36 6.15
N ASP A 21 6.34 8.30 5.05
CA ASP A 21 7.32 9.30 4.65
C ASP A 21 6.63 10.59 4.17
N THR A 22 5.58 10.48 3.35
CA THR A 22 4.87 11.64 2.78
C THR A 22 3.81 12.23 3.70
N LYS A 23 3.34 11.46 4.70
CA LYS A 23 2.16 11.78 5.53
C LYS A 23 0.88 12.02 4.71
N THR A 24 0.83 11.53 3.48
CA THR A 24 -0.32 11.67 2.58
C THR A 24 -0.76 10.32 2.03
N ILE A 25 -2.04 10.22 1.67
CA ILE A 25 -2.58 9.04 0.98
C ILE A 25 -2.32 9.24 -0.52
N PRO A 26 -1.58 8.32 -1.19
CA PRO A 26 -1.34 8.44 -2.63
C PRO A 26 -2.63 8.23 -3.41
N THR A 27 -2.76 8.92 -4.54
CA THR A 27 -3.82 8.59 -5.51
C THR A 27 -3.54 7.26 -6.18
N GLU A 28 -4.56 6.61 -6.75
CA GLU A 28 -4.38 5.35 -7.47
C GLU A 28 -3.37 5.48 -8.63
N ARG A 29 -3.39 6.63 -9.32
CA ARG A 29 -2.47 6.92 -10.43
C ARG A 29 -1.02 7.01 -9.95
N GLU A 30 -0.79 7.70 -8.83
CA GLU A 30 0.54 7.82 -8.24
C GLU A 30 1.07 6.47 -7.78
N TRP A 31 0.24 5.71 -7.07
CA TRP A 31 0.60 4.36 -6.62
C TRP A 31 0.90 3.45 -7.79
N ASN A 32 0.04 3.37 -8.80
CA ASN A 32 0.24 2.50 -9.97
C ASN A 32 1.52 2.83 -10.73
N LYS A 33 1.89 4.12 -10.83
CA LYS A 33 3.17 4.53 -11.43
C LYS A 33 4.37 4.02 -10.64
N MET A 34 4.31 4.01 -9.31
CA MET A 34 5.37 3.45 -8.46
C MET A 34 5.37 1.92 -8.51
N ALA A 35 4.19 1.30 -8.49
CA ALA A 35 4.00 -0.14 -8.50
C ALA A 35 4.58 -0.79 -9.77
N VAL A 36 4.30 -0.22 -10.94
CA VAL A 36 4.86 -0.73 -12.21
C VAL A 36 6.39 -0.62 -12.23
N LYS A 37 6.96 0.48 -11.74
CA LYS A 37 8.42 0.67 -11.71
C LYS A 37 9.14 -0.26 -10.72
N GLY A 38 8.51 -0.53 -9.58
CA GLY A 38 9.10 -1.33 -8.50
C GLY A 38 8.69 -2.80 -8.48
N SER A 39 7.93 -3.25 -9.49
CA SER A 39 7.35 -4.60 -9.53
C SER A 39 6.50 -4.92 -8.29
N TYR A 40 5.65 -3.98 -7.89
CA TYR A 40 4.66 -4.13 -6.83
C TYR A 40 3.25 -4.31 -7.44
N LEU A 41 2.29 -4.69 -6.60
CA LEU A 41 0.90 -4.80 -6.98
C LEU A 41 0.28 -3.42 -7.22
N THR A 42 -0.45 -3.30 -8.33
CA THR A 42 -1.27 -2.13 -8.65
C THR A 42 -2.51 -2.06 -7.77
N THR A 43 -3.21 -0.92 -7.77
CA THR A 43 -4.42 -0.73 -6.98
C THR A 43 -5.47 -1.83 -7.20
N PRO A 44 -5.77 -2.29 -8.44
CA PRO A 44 -6.76 -3.35 -8.63
C PRO A 44 -6.30 -4.68 -8.03
N SER A 45 -5.02 -5.02 -8.16
CA SER A 45 -4.48 -6.27 -7.63
C SER A 45 -4.41 -6.27 -6.10
N ILE A 46 -3.98 -5.16 -5.49
CA ILE A 46 -3.99 -4.99 -4.03
C ILE A 46 -5.42 -5.13 -3.52
N SER A 47 -6.36 -4.41 -4.13
CA SER A 47 -7.77 -4.43 -3.70
C SER A 47 -8.41 -5.80 -3.83
N TYR A 48 -8.11 -6.52 -4.92
CA TYR A 48 -8.58 -7.88 -5.10
C TYR A 48 -8.07 -8.82 -4.00
N ILE A 49 -6.78 -8.73 -3.65
CA ILE A 49 -6.16 -9.60 -2.64
C ILE A 49 -6.59 -9.21 -1.22
N SER A 50 -6.69 -7.92 -0.91
CA SER A 50 -7.07 -7.44 0.42
C SER A 50 -8.57 -7.54 0.68
N GLY A 51 -9.40 -7.62 -0.37
CA GLY A 51 -10.85 -7.51 -0.27
C GLY A 51 -11.33 -6.11 0.12
N GLU A 52 -10.49 -5.08 -0.11
CA GLU A 52 -10.76 -3.70 0.29
C GLU A 52 -10.49 -2.72 -0.85
N SER A 53 -11.22 -1.62 -0.92
CA SER A 53 -10.88 -0.56 -1.86
C SER A 53 -9.52 0.05 -1.50
N PHE A 54 -8.72 0.41 -2.52
CA PHE A 54 -7.39 0.99 -2.30
C PHE A 54 -7.41 2.22 -1.36
N PRO A 55 -8.38 3.15 -1.46
CA PRO A 55 -8.46 4.26 -0.51
C PRO A 55 -8.74 3.83 0.93
N GLU A 56 -9.56 2.79 1.15
CA GLU A 56 -9.85 2.27 2.49
C GLU A 56 -8.64 1.61 3.12
N LEU A 57 -7.92 0.81 2.33
CA LEU A 57 -6.65 0.21 2.76
C LEU A 57 -5.64 1.28 3.18
N CYS A 58 -5.44 2.31 2.36
CA CYS A 58 -4.53 3.42 2.69
C CYS A 58 -4.95 4.15 3.97
N LYS A 59 -6.26 4.38 4.17
CA LYS A 59 -6.79 4.99 5.40
C LYS A 59 -6.52 4.12 6.64
N LYS A 60 -6.64 2.79 6.52
CA LYS A 60 -6.32 1.86 7.62
C LYS A 60 -4.84 1.94 8.00
N ILE A 61 -3.96 1.89 7.00
CA ILE A 61 -2.51 2.03 7.18
C ILE A 61 -2.19 3.36 7.88
N TYR A 62 -2.72 4.47 7.38
CA TYR A 62 -2.49 5.80 7.98
C TYR A 62 -2.95 5.87 9.44
N LYS A 63 -4.12 5.30 9.76
CA LYS A 63 -4.63 5.23 11.14
C LYS A 63 -3.75 4.36 12.05
N GLN A 64 -3.23 3.24 11.55
CA GLN A 64 -2.32 2.37 12.31
C GLN A 64 -1.01 3.09 12.63
N LEU A 65 -0.39 3.72 11.63
CA LEU A 65 0.82 4.51 11.79
C LEU A 65 0.67 5.65 12.80
N LYS A 66 -0.52 6.29 12.85
CA LYS A 66 -0.79 7.33 13.84
C LYS A 66 -0.85 6.76 15.26
N LYS A 67 -1.55 5.63 15.46
CA LYS A 67 -1.68 4.96 16.76
C LYS A 67 -0.33 4.47 17.31
N GLU A 68 0.57 3.99 16.44
CA GLU A 68 1.90 3.55 16.85
C GLU A 68 2.80 4.69 17.32
N LYS A 69 2.60 5.91 16.81
CA LYS A 69 3.35 7.10 17.23
C LYS A 69 2.87 7.68 18.57
N GLU A 70 1.65 7.36 18.98
CA GLU A 70 1.03 7.80 20.23
C GLU A 70 1.31 6.84 21.41
N ARG A 71 1.98 5.71 21.15
CA ARG A 71 2.46 4.75 22.16
C ARG A 71 3.94 4.95 22.43
#